data_AF-A0A920JMU7-F1
#
_entry.id   AF-A0A920JMU7-F1
#
_cell.length_a   1.000
_cell.length_b   1.000
_cell.length_c   1.000
_cell.angle_alpha   90.00
_cell.angle_beta   90.00
_cell.angle_gamma   90.00
#
_symmetry.space_group_name_H-M   'P 1'
#
loop_
_entity.id
_entity.type
_entity.pdbx_description
1 polymer ?
#
loop_
_entity_poly.entity_id
_entity_poly.type
_entity_poly.pdbx_seq_one_letter_code
_entity_poly.pdbx_strand_id
1 'polypeptide(L)'
;MDIITKNKTQYNQWCEKKIANFTSNLDDLFVEITDPTKLSKPERDKIIKIISQNNLCFFELQKPVDVEKNHIRLLADSVGMSNYESCNTSDEYFISEISNKTEHDIVGEYIPYTNKALNWHTDGYYNPITTPILSWMLYCMNPAEEGGINKFLDHELLYIYFNKESERIEELMDKSAYCIPKNEATGRADEYGYIFNFIKDKLHMRFTMRMKNIIWKDEVKDLVGILKKTIEKLRRYQIECKLQKGQGVFTNNVLHMRTSFKETYNDQRLLLRMRAGHRIE
;
A
#
# COMPACT_ATOMS: atom_id res chain seq x y z
N MET A 1 -17.88 -9.77 5.47
CA MET A 1 -16.54 -9.78 6.09
C MET A 1 -16.52 -8.82 7.26
N ASP A 2 -17.31 -7.75 7.22
CA ASP A 2 -17.56 -6.85 8.35
C ASP A 2 -18.26 -7.54 9.53
N ILE A 3 -17.67 -7.45 10.72
CA ILE A 3 -18.22 -8.01 11.97
C ILE A 3 -19.48 -7.28 12.43
N ILE A 4 -19.65 -6.00 12.05
CA ILE A 4 -20.80 -5.19 12.46
C ILE A 4 -22.08 -5.65 11.75
N THR A 5 -21.96 -6.02 10.46
CA THR A 5 -23.11 -6.31 9.60
C THR A 5 -23.32 -7.79 9.29
N LYS A 6 -22.32 -8.66 9.53
CA LYS A 6 -22.44 -10.11 9.32
C LYS A 6 -22.60 -10.85 10.65
N ASN A 7 -23.22 -12.02 10.61
CA ASN A 7 -23.28 -12.87 11.80
C ASN A 7 -21.87 -13.39 12.17
N LYS A 8 -21.70 -13.73 13.46
CA LYS A 8 -20.42 -14.15 14.03
C LYS A 8 -19.82 -15.37 13.31
N THR A 9 -20.65 -16.30 12.85
CA THR A 9 -20.21 -17.49 12.10
C THR A 9 -19.56 -17.13 10.77
N GLN A 10 -20.19 -16.28 9.97
CA GLN A 10 -19.66 -15.83 8.68
C GLN A 10 -18.38 -15.02 8.83
N TYR A 11 -18.30 -14.17 9.86
CA TYR A 11 -17.09 -13.44 10.22
C TYR A 11 -15.94 -14.40 10.55
N ASN A 12 -16.18 -15.36 11.45
CA ASN A 12 -15.15 -16.32 11.87
C ASN A 12 -14.65 -17.19 10.71
N GLN A 13 -15.56 -17.66 9.84
CA GLN A 13 -15.19 -18.41 8.63
C GLN A 13 -14.29 -17.60 7.70
N TRP A 14 -14.57 -16.30 7.54
CA TRP A 14 -13.70 -15.40 6.78
C TRP A 14 -12.32 -15.25 7.44
N CYS A 15 -12.27 -15.03 8.75
CA CYS A 15 -11.02 -14.92 9.50
C CYS A 15 -10.14 -16.17 9.35
N GLU A 16 -10.72 -17.35 9.57
CA GLU A 16 -10.04 -18.64 9.45
C GLU A 16 -9.52 -18.85 8.03
N LYS A 17 -10.36 -18.60 7.02
CA LYS A 17 -9.97 -18.70 5.62
C LYS A 17 -8.84 -17.73 5.27
N LYS A 18 -8.89 -16.48 5.77
CA LYS A 18 -7.84 -15.49 5.50
C LYS A 18 -6.51 -15.91 6.11
N ILE A 19 -6.51 -16.31 7.37
CA ILE A 19 -5.30 -16.73 8.09
C ILE A 19 -4.72 -18.01 7.46
N ALA A 20 -5.55 -18.98 7.09
CA ALA A 20 -5.09 -20.26 6.54
C ALA A 20 -4.50 -20.15 5.12
N ASN A 21 -4.98 -19.20 4.30
CA ASN A 21 -4.50 -19.03 2.92
C ASN A 21 -3.35 -18.03 2.80
N PHE A 22 -3.07 -17.23 3.83
CA PHE A 22 -1.99 -16.26 3.80
C PHE A 22 -0.63 -16.94 3.92
N THR A 23 0.33 -16.52 3.10
CA THR A 23 1.75 -16.90 3.22
C THR A 23 2.63 -15.68 3.43
N SER A 24 3.61 -15.75 4.33
CA SER A 24 4.68 -14.74 4.45
C SER A 24 5.98 -15.17 3.74
N ASN A 25 5.98 -16.34 3.09
CA ASN A 25 7.09 -16.79 2.28
C ASN A 25 7.15 -15.97 0.97
N LEU A 26 8.26 -15.27 0.76
CA LEU A 26 8.41 -14.35 -0.35
C LEU A 26 8.37 -15.07 -1.71
N ASP A 27 8.94 -16.28 -1.80
CA ASP A 27 9.03 -17.03 -3.06
C ASP A 27 7.65 -17.42 -3.62
N ASP A 28 6.67 -17.65 -2.72
CA ASP A 28 5.29 -17.97 -3.10
C ASP A 28 4.55 -16.78 -3.70
N LEU A 29 5.10 -15.56 -3.54
CA LEU A 29 4.45 -14.30 -3.89
C LEU A 29 4.99 -13.69 -5.19
N PHE A 30 5.99 -14.30 -5.83
CA PHE A 30 6.56 -13.83 -7.08
C PHE A 30 5.90 -14.44 -8.33
N VAL A 31 5.65 -13.58 -9.31
CA VAL A 31 5.24 -13.97 -10.67
C VAL A 31 6.25 -13.40 -11.67
N GLU A 32 6.90 -14.30 -12.39
CA GLU A 32 7.71 -13.92 -13.54
C GLU A 32 6.77 -13.51 -14.68
N ILE A 33 7.03 -12.35 -15.28
CA ILE A 33 6.28 -11.80 -16.42
C ILE A 33 7.21 -11.73 -17.62
N THR A 34 6.78 -12.37 -18.70
CA THR A 34 7.52 -12.45 -19.96
C THR A 34 7.48 -11.13 -20.72
N ASP A 35 6.28 -10.54 -20.85
CA ASP A 35 6.04 -9.32 -21.63
C ASP A 35 5.04 -8.41 -20.88
N PRO A 36 5.48 -7.25 -20.34
CA PRO A 36 4.61 -6.35 -19.58
C PRO A 36 3.52 -5.68 -20.45
N THR A 37 3.68 -5.68 -21.78
CA THR A 37 2.69 -5.13 -22.71
C THR A 37 1.60 -6.13 -23.07
N LYS A 38 1.85 -7.42 -22.81
CA LYS A 38 0.97 -8.52 -23.20
C LYS A 38 0.97 -9.62 -22.13
N LEU A 39 0.44 -9.28 -20.96
CA LEU A 39 0.29 -10.23 -19.86
C LEU A 39 -0.53 -11.44 -20.32
N SER A 40 0.06 -12.63 -20.22
CA SER A 40 -0.62 -13.88 -20.57
C SER A 40 -1.69 -14.22 -19.54
N LYS A 41 -2.68 -15.02 -19.95
CA LYS A 41 -3.72 -15.50 -19.04
C LYS A 41 -3.16 -16.25 -17.82
N PRO A 42 -2.20 -17.19 -17.96
CA PRO A 42 -1.61 -17.86 -16.80
C PRO A 42 -0.90 -16.92 -15.82
N GLU A 43 -0.16 -15.92 -16.32
CA GLU A 43 0.50 -14.92 -15.48
C GLU A 43 -0.56 -14.10 -14.71
N ARG A 44 -1.61 -13.62 -15.40
CA ARG A 44 -2.71 -12.89 -14.78
C ARG A 44 -3.42 -13.72 -13.71
N ASP A 45 -3.81 -14.96 -14.03
CA ASP A 45 -4.52 -15.85 -13.11
C ASP A 45 -3.69 -16.13 -11.85
N LYS A 46 -2.36 -16.26 -11.99
CA LYS A 46 -1.44 -16.41 -10.85
C LYS A 46 -1.39 -15.14 -10.00
N ILE A 47 -1.28 -13.96 -10.61
CA ILE A 47 -1.28 -12.66 -9.90
C ILE A 47 -2.57 -12.49 -9.09
N ILE A 48 -3.73 -12.72 -9.73
CA ILE A 48 -5.04 -12.58 -9.08
C ILE A 48 -5.20 -13.58 -7.94
N LYS A 49 -4.75 -14.83 -8.12
CA LYS A 49 -4.77 -15.84 -7.05
C LYS A 49 -3.98 -15.37 -5.84
N ILE A 50 -2.75 -14.91 -6.03
CA ILE A 50 -1.89 -14.43 -4.95
C ILE A 50 -2.51 -13.20 -4.26
N ILE A 51 -2.98 -12.22 -5.04
CA ILE A 51 -3.64 -11.02 -4.50
C ILE A 51 -4.88 -11.37 -3.68
N SER A 52 -5.66 -12.38 -4.09
CA SER A 52 -6.85 -12.81 -3.34
C SER A 52 -6.52 -13.39 -1.96
N GLN A 53 -5.29 -13.92 -1.78
CA GLN A 53 -4.82 -14.53 -0.54
C GLN A 53 -4.05 -13.52 0.33
N ASN A 54 -3.25 -12.66 -0.28
CA ASN A 54 -2.24 -11.82 0.38
C ASN A 54 -2.45 -10.30 0.26
N ASN A 55 -3.43 -9.86 -0.54
CA ASN A 55 -3.63 -8.46 -0.93
C ASN A 55 -2.40 -7.80 -1.62
N LEU A 56 -1.36 -8.56 -1.92
CA LEU A 56 -0.17 -8.11 -2.64
C LEU A 56 0.42 -9.26 -3.45
N CYS A 57 1.11 -8.93 -4.54
CA CYS A 57 1.84 -9.88 -5.38
C CYS A 57 3.09 -9.18 -5.92
N PHE A 58 4.24 -9.83 -5.80
CA PHE A 58 5.47 -9.37 -6.43
C PHE A 58 5.54 -9.89 -7.86
N PHE A 59 6.29 -9.19 -8.69
CA PHE A 59 6.60 -9.64 -10.03
C PHE A 59 8.03 -9.32 -10.43
N GLU A 60 8.50 -10.04 -11.44
CA GLU A 60 9.80 -9.83 -12.07
C GLU A 60 9.67 -9.89 -13.58
N LEU A 61 10.19 -8.89 -14.28
CA LEU A 61 10.21 -8.86 -15.74
C LEU A 61 11.44 -9.60 -16.27
N GLN A 62 11.25 -10.53 -17.21
CA GLN A 62 12.37 -11.24 -17.85
C GLN A 62 13.32 -10.32 -18.62
N LYS A 63 12.80 -9.22 -19.17
CA LYS A 63 13.56 -8.24 -19.97
C LYS A 63 13.42 -6.82 -19.41
N PRO A 64 14.13 -6.49 -18.32
CA PRO A 64 13.96 -5.20 -17.64
C PRO A 64 14.66 -4.02 -18.31
N VAL A 65 15.50 -4.26 -19.32
CA VAL A 65 16.32 -3.23 -19.99
C VAL A 65 15.53 -2.35 -20.98
N ASP A 66 14.43 -2.86 -21.53
CA ASP A 66 13.63 -2.19 -22.57
C ASP A 66 12.30 -1.63 -22.01
N VAL A 67 12.25 -1.38 -20.70
CA VAL A 67 11.00 -1.01 -20.01
C VAL A 67 10.82 0.50 -20.00
N GLU A 68 9.84 0.95 -20.80
CA GLU A 68 9.35 2.32 -20.77
C GLU A 68 8.15 2.46 -19.81
N LYS A 69 7.83 3.70 -19.43
CA LYS A 69 6.70 3.99 -18.52
C LYS A 69 5.37 3.49 -19.06
N ASN A 70 5.13 3.59 -20.37
CA ASN A 70 3.90 3.08 -20.98
C ASN A 70 3.77 1.54 -20.82
N HIS A 71 4.88 0.79 -20.81
CA HIS A 71 4.83 -0.66 -20.54
C HIS A 71 4.32 -0.95 -19.12
N ILE A 72 4.72 -0.13 -18.13
CA ILE A 72 4.23 -0.24 -16.75
C ILE A 72 2.76 0.13 -16.64
N ARG A 73 2.33 1.17 -17.37
CA ARG A 73 0.91 1.56 -17.48
C ARG A 73 0.06 0.39 -18.01
N LEU A 74 0.48 -0.25 -19.11
CA LEU A 74 -0.22 -1.39 -19.71
C LEU A 74 -0.27 -2.60 -18.79
N LEU A 75 0.84 -2.88 -18.09
CA LEU A 75 0.89 -3.96 -17.11
C LEU A 75 -0.12 -3.71 -15.97
N ALA A 76 -0.21 -2.49 -15.46
CA ALA A 76 -1.20 -2.11 -14.44
C ALA A 76 -2.65 -2.36 -14.90
N ASP A 77 -2.97 -1.97 -16.14
CA ASP A 77 -4.30 -2.21 -16.71
C ASP A 77 -4.61 -3.70 -16.86
N SER A 78 -3.61 -4.51 -17.25
CA SER A 78 -3.81 -5.94 -17.50
C SER A 78 -4.21 -6.73 -16.24
N VAL A 79 -3.83 -6.24 -15.05
CA VAL A 79 -4.24 -6.81 -13.77
C VAL A 79 -5.53 -6.19 -13.23
N GLY A 80 -6.12 -5.20 -13.91
CA GLY A 80 -7.40 -4.58 -13.55
C GLY A 80 -7.29 -3.28 -12.77
N MET A 81 -6.09 -2.73 -12.57
CA MET A 81 -5.96 -1.38 -12.00
C MET A 81 -6.59 -0.36 -12.97
N SER A 82 -7.35 0.59 -12.42
CA SER A 82 -8.03 1.64 -13.19
C SER A 82 -8.48 2.77 -12.27
N ASN A 83 -8.99 3.87 -12.85
CA ASN A 83 -9.30 5.11 -12.13
C ASN A 83 -8.05 5.66 -11.40
N TYR A 84 -7.01 5.93 -12.18
CA TYR A 84 -5.71 6.35 -11.66
C TYR A 84 -5.76 7.76 -11.07
N GLU A 85 -5.05 7.95 -9.97
CA GLU A 85 -4.91 9.25 -9.33
C GLU A 85 -3.86 10.09 -10.07
N SER A 86 -4.26 11.27 -10.52
CA SER A 86 -3.31 12.31 -10.93
C SER A 86 -2.86 13.09 -9.71
N CYS A 87 -1.55 13.28 -9.56
CA CYS A 87 -0.96 14.11 -8.52
C CYS A 87 0.14 14.99 -9.11
N ASN A 88 0.61 15.97 -8.35
CA ASN A 88 1.61 16.94 -8.84
C ASN A 88 2.94 16.30 -9.29
N THR A 89 3.18 15.05 -8.94
CA THR A 89 4.39 14.30 -9.33
C THR A 89 4.13 13.18 -10.33
N SER A 90 2.91 13.03 -10.83
CA SER A 90 2.61 12.05 -11.87
C SER A 90 2.71 12.66 -13.26
N ASP A 91 3.24 11.91 -14.21
CA ASP A 91 3.22 12.27 -15.63
C ASP A 91 1.87 11.96 -16.30
N GLU A 92 1.82 12.12 -17.63
CA GLU A 92 0.65 11.82 -18.48
C GLU A 92 0.16 10.36 -18.41
N TYR A 93 1.00 9.43 -17.91
CA TYR A 93 0.65 8.03 -17.67
C TYR A 93 0.24 7.78 -16.21
N PHE A 94 0.04 8.82 -15.41
CA PHE A 94 -0.25 8.73 -13.97
C PHE A 94 0.88 8.05 -13.16
N ILE A 95 2.11 8.07 -13.68
CA ILE A 95 3.29 7.46 -13.05
C ILE A 95 4.09 8.54 -12.33
N SER A 96 4.39 8.30 -11.05
CA SER A 96 5.33 9.12 -10.29
C SER A 96 6.68 8.44 -10.14
N GLU A 97 7.75 9.20 -10.37
CA GLU A 97 9.12 8.77 -10.07
C GLU A 97 9.43 9.00 -8.59
N ILE A 98 9.78 7.94 -7.88
CA ILE A 98 10.27 7.99 -6.51
C ILE A 98 11.80 7.92 -6.53
N SER A 99 12.41 9.09 -6.49
CA SER A 99 13.86 9.28 -6.34
C SER A 99 14.15 10.22 -5.17
N ASN A 100 15.42 10.31 -4.76
CA ASN A 100 15.89 11.23 -3.71
C ASN A 100 16.34 12.58 -4.28
N LYS A 101 15.75 13.04 -5.39
CA LYS A 101 16.09 14.32 -6.03
C LYS A 101 15.47 15.48 -5.25
N THR A 102 16.30 16.48 -4.96
CA THR A 102 15.96 17.70 -4.20
C THR A 102 14.95 18.62 -4.90
N GLU A 103 14.65 18.42 -6.18
CA GLU A 103 13.69 19.26 -6.92
C GLU A 103 12.24 19.10 -6.44
N HIS A 104 11.93 18.02 -5.69
CA HIS A 104 10.61 17.83 -5.10
C HIS A 104 10.40 18.52 -3.74
N ASP A 105 11.39 19.28 -3.25
CA ASP A 105 11.32 19.98 -1.95
C ASP A 105 10.21 21.03 -1.86
N ILE A 106 9.61 21.44 -3.00
CA ILE A 106 8.50 22.40 -3.04
C ILE A 106 7.17 21.75 -2.60
N VAL A 107 7.00 20.43 -2.77
CA VAL A 107 5.74 19.74 -2.43
C VAL A 107 5.85 19.12 -1.04
N GLY A 108 5.88 20.00 -0.04
CA GLY A 108 6.03 19.64 1.36
C GLY A 108 4.91 18.77 1.93
N GLU A 109 5.29 18.06 2.99
CA GLU A 109 4.50 17.33 3.98
C GLU A 109 4.20 15.84 3.79
N TYR A 110 3.92 15.31 2.59
CA TYR A 110 3.40 13.93 2.46
C TYR A 110 4.32 12.92 1.76
N ILE A 111 5.53 13.34 1.42
CA ILE A 111 6.21 12.80 0.26
C ILE A 111 7.36 11.81 0.57
N PRO A 112 7.47 10.66 -0.14
CA PRO A 112 8.47 9.62 0.10
C PRO A 112 9.86 9.87 -0.55
N TYR A 113 10.12 11.06 -1.11
CA TYR A 113 11.31 11.41 -1.92
C TYR A 113 12.57 11.74 -1.10
N THR A 114 12.69 11.23 0.12
CA THR A 114 13.93 11.35 0.92
C THR A 114 14.52 9.96 1.20
N ASN A 115 15.83 9.92 1.44
CA ASN A 115 16.56 8.72 1.84
C ASN A 115 16.32 8.23 3.28
N LYS A 116 15.54 8.98 4.08
CA LYS A 116 15.18 8.62 5.46
C LYS A 116 14.24 7.42 5.51
N ALA A 117 14.13 6.76 6.65
CA ALA A 117 13.12 5.72 6.82
C ALA A 117 11.70 6.29 6.67
N LEU A 118 10.79 5.52 6.09
CA LEU A 118 9.39 5.85 5.95
C LEU A 118 8.58 4.88 6.81
N ASN A 119 7.93 5.39 7.85
CA ASN A 119 7.17 4.58 8.80
C ASN A 119 5.94 3.92 8.17
N TRP A 120 5.33 2.98 8.88
CA TRP A 120 4.11 2.28 8.45
C TRP A 120 2.99 3.24 8.05
N HIS A 121 2.45 3.06 6.84
CA HIS A 121 1.34 3.82 6.29
C HIS A 121 0.63 3.04 5.17
N THR A 122 -0.55 3.51 4.77
CA THR A 122 -1.17 3.14 3.48
C THR A 122 -1.17 4.36 2.56
N ASP A 123 -1.23 4.16 1.25
CA ASP A 123 -1.27 5.29 0.31
C ASP A 123 -2.66 5.94 0.31
N GLY A 124 -2.70 7.26 0.16
CA GLY A 124 -3.97 8.02 0.11
C GLY A 124 -4.65 8.22 1.47
N TYR A 125 -3.97 7.98 2.60
CA TYR A 125 -4.55 8.25 3.93
C TYR A 125 -4.95 9.73 4.13
N TYR A 126 -4.43 10.64 3.30
CA TYR A 126 -4.75 12.07 3.30
C TYR A 126 -5.71 12.53 2.20
N ASN A 127 -6.22 11.60 1.39
CA ASN A 127 -7.20 11.91 0.36
C ASN A 127 -8.61 12.09 0.97
N PRO A 128 -9.53 12.79 0.29
CA PRO A 128 -10.94 12.71 0.63
C PRO A 128 -11.46 11.27 0.71
N ILE A 129 -12.37 10.98 1.64
CA ILE A 129 -13.01 9.65 1.74
C ILE A 129 -13.74 9.24 0.45
N THR A 130 -14.08 10.20 -0.41
CA THR A 130 -14.76 10.02 -1.69
C THR A 130 -13.83 9.58 -2.83
N THR A 131 -12.52 9.75 -2.67
CA THR A 131 -11.49 9.37 -3.67
C THR A 131 -10.40 8.49 -3.04
N PRO A 132 -10.77 7.32 -2.48
CA PRO A 132 -9.83 6.43 -1.83
C PRO A 132 -8.86 5.79 -2.83
N ILE A 133 -7.62 5.57 -2.42
CA ILE A 133 -6.68 4.71 -3.14
C ILE A 133 -6.93 3.26 -2.73
N LEU A 134 -7.37 2.44 -3.67
CA LEU A 134 -7.73 1.04 -3.42
C LEU A 134 -6.66 0.06 -3.88
N SER A 135 -5.80 0.47 -4.81
CA SER A 135 -4.61 -0.28 -5.20
C SER A 135 -3.47 0.66 -5.57
N TRP A 136 -2.26 0.14 -5.50
CA TRP A 136 -1.07 0.82 -6.01
C TRP A 136 -0.05 -0.19 -6.48
N MET A 137 0.87 0.27 -7.32
CA MET A 137 1.99 -0.53 -7.82
C MET A 137 3.31 0.21 -7.61
N LEU A 138 4.38 -0.55 -7.34
CA LEU A 138 5.75 -0.09 -7.48
C LEU A 138 6.47 -0.93 -8.53
N TYR A 139 7.35 -0.30 -9.31
CA TYR A 139 8.30 -0.96 -10.20
C TYR A 139 9.70 -0.39 -9.99
N CYS A 140 10.71 -1.24 -9.91
CA CYS A 140 12.08 -0.84 -9.64
C CYS A 140 12.88 -0.69 -10.94
N MET A 141 13.17 0.57 -11.29
CA MET A 141 14.10 0.91 -12.36
C MET A 141 15.54 0.68 -11.89
N ASN A 142 15.88 1.26 -10.73
CA ASN A 142 17.20 1.16 -10.10
C ASN A 142 17.01 0.98 -8.59
N PRO A 143 17.56 -0.08 -7.97
CA PRO A 143 17.55 -0.24 -6.53
C PRO A 143 18.54 0.72 -5.85
N ALA A 144 18.39 0.95 -4.55
CA ALA A 144 19.47 1.56 -3.76
C ALA A 144 20.60 0.55 -3.53
N GLU A 145 21.83 1.04 -3.40
CA GLU A 145 23.00 0.22 -3.04
C GLU A 145 22.77 -0.47 -1.68
N GLU A 146 22.51 0.32 -0.64
CA GLU A 146 22.21 -0.17 0.71
C GLU A 146 20.80 0.24 1.18
N GLY A 147 20.15 -0.65 1.93
CA GLY A 147 18.83 -0.39 2.51
C GLY A 147 17.72 -0.34 1.47
N GLY A 148 16.70 0.49 1.73
CA GLY A 148 15.55 0.64 0.83
C GLY A 148 14.63 -0.58 0.81
N ILE A 149 14.70 -1.39 1.87
CA ILE A 149 13.92 -2.60 2.07
C ILE A 149 12.50 -2.17 2.39
N ASN A 150 11.54 -2.67 1.62
CA ASN A 150 10.12 -2.46 1.90
C ASN A 150 9.64 -3.55 2.85
N LYS A 151 8.75 -3.18 3.77
CA LYS A 151 7.98 -4.15 4.56
C LYS A 151 6.50 -3.95 4.31
N PHE A 152 5.77 -5.05 4.26
CA PHE A 152 4.34 -5.07 3.98
C PHE A 152 3.62 -5.87 5.06
N LEU A 153 2.41 -5.44 5.40
CA LEU A 153 1.49 -6.15 6.27
C LEU A 153 0.08 -6.08 5.70
N ASP A 154 -0.53 -7.24 5.51
CA ASP A 154 -1.91 -7.32 5.05
C ASP A 154 -2.86 -6.71 6.10
N HIS A 155 -3.61 -5.70 5.68
CA HIS A 155 -4.51 -4.95 6.56
C HIS A 155 -5.69 -5.79 7.05
N GLU A 156 -6.06 -6.88 6.35
CA GLU A 156 -7.07 -7.82 6.81
C GLU A 156 -6.58 -8.64 8.00
N LEU A 157 -5.32 -9.08 7.99
CA LEU A 157 -4.73 -9.74 9.17
C LEU A 157 -4.68 -8.76 10.35
N LEU A 158 -4.24 -7.53 10.11
CA LEU A 158 -4.20 -6.50 11.15
C LEU A 158 -5.59 -6.26 11.75
N TYR A 159 -6.62 -6.13 10.92
CA TYR A 159 -8.01 -5.98 11.35
C TYR A 159 -8.48 -7.16 12.22
N ILE A 160 -8.23 -8.40 11.78
CA ILE A 160 -8.64 -9.61 12.51
C ILE A 160 -7.98 -9.65 13.90
N TYR A 161 -6.66 -9.47 13.96
CA TYR A 161 -5.91 -9.57 15.22
C TYR A 161 -6.17 -8.39 16.14
N PHE A 162 -6.32 -7.17 15.60
CA PHE A 162 -6.71 -6.01 16.39
C PHE A 162 -8.10 -6.22 17.01
N ASN A 163 -9.09 -6.62 16.22
CA ASN A 163 -10.46 -6.80 16.70
C ASN A 163 -10.55 -7.91 17.77
N LYS A 164 -9.75 -8.98 17.64
CA LYS A 164 -9.64 -10.03 18.67
C LYS A 164 -9.05 -9.53 20.00
N GLU A 165 -8.19 -8.50 19.96
CA GLU A 165 -7.54 -7.95 21.16
C GLU A 165 -8.37 -6.84 21.81
N SER A 166 -8.99 -5.97 21.01
CA SER A 166 -9.67 -4.77 21.53
C SER A 166 -11.19 -4.90 21.64
N GLU A 167 -11.83 -5.68 20.76
CA GLU A 167 -13.28 -5.72 20.56
C GLU A 167 -13.93 -4.33 20.29
N ARG A 168 -13.12 -3.33 19.93
CA ARG A 168 -13.49 -1.92 19.74
C ARG A 168 -13.17 -1.45 18.32
N ILE A 169 -13.64 -2.22 17.34
CA ILE A 169 -13.34 -1.94 15.93
C ILE A 169 -14.21 -0.81 15.36
N GLU A 170 -15.40 -0.59 15.93
CA GLU A 170 -16.36 0.41 15.46
C GLU A 170 -15.79 1.83 15.53
N GLU A 171 -15.03 2.15 16.58
CA GLU A 171 -14.36 3.44 16.75
C GLU A 171 -13.29 3.67 15.68
N LEU A 172 -12.64 2.61 15.19
CA LEU A 172 -11.70 2.69 14.07
C LEU A 172 -12.39 2.77 12.70
N MET A 173 -13.70 2.51 12.65
CA MET A 173 -14.53 2.60 11.45
C MET A 173 -15.31 3.92 11.36
N ASP A 174 -15.29 4.74 12.41
CA ASP A 174 -15.84 6.10 12.40
C ASP A 174 -15.15 6.93 11.31
N LYS A 175 -15.94 7.54 10.40
CA LYS A 175 -15.45 8.40 9.31
C LYS A 175 -14.81 9.71 9.81
N SER A 176 -14.86 9.96 11.11
CA SER A 176 -14.23 11.07 11.82
C SER A 176 -13.19 10.60 12.86
N ALA A 177 -12.70 9.36 12.77
CA ALA A 177 -11.69 8.80 13.68
C ALA A 177 -10.40 9.62 13.75
N TYR A 178 -10.05 10.31 12.66
CA TYR A 178 -9.00 11.32 12.64
C TYR A 178 -9.32 12.51 11.73
N CYS A 179 -8.57 13.59 11.91
CA CYS A 179 -8.50 14.74 11.03
C CYS A 179 -7.05 14.99 10.61
N ILE A 180 -6.82 15.26 9.33
CA ILE A 180 -5.57 15.81 8.81
C ILE A 180 -5.82 17.29 8.55
N PRO A 181 -5.18 18.18 9.34
CA PRO A 181 -5.40 19.62 9.23
C PRO A 181 -5.16 20.12 7.82
N LYS A 182 -5.83 21.22 7.47
CA LYS A 182 -5.61 21.95 6.23
C LYS A 182 -4.13 22.21 5.98
N ASN A 183 -3.75 22.18 4.70
CA ASN A 183 -2.41 22.53 4.27
C ASN A 183 -2.50 23.81 3.44
N GLU A 184 -2.08 24.93 4.05
CA GLU A 184 -2.11 26.27 3.43
C GLU A 184 -1.25 26.36 2.15
N ALA A 185 -0.13 25.63 2.10
CA ALA A 185 0.77 25.65 0.94
C ALA A 185 0.17 24.97 -0.31
N THR A 186 -0.75 24.03 -0.12
CA THR A 186 -1.41 23.28 -1.21
C THR A 186 -2.87 23.66 -1.38
N GLY A 187 -3.44 24.47 -0.48
CA GLY A 187 -4.86 24.79 -0.44
C GLY A 187 -5.77 23.62 -0.05
N ARG A 188 -5.22 22.49 0.43
CA ARG A 188 -6.01 21.34 0.89
C ARG A 188 -6.76 21.70 2.17
N ALA A 189 -8.06 21.44 2.21
CA ALA A 189 -8.89 21.62 3.40
C ALA A 189 -8.60 20.58 4.50
N ASP A 190 -9.27 20.71 5.65
CA ASP A 190 -9.27 19.66 6.67
C ASP A 190 -9.86 18.36 6.09
N GLU A 191 -9.17 17.24 6.29
CA GLU A 191 -9.60 15.94 5.78
C GLU A 191 -9.84 14.96 6.93
N TYR A 192 -11.09 14.52 7.05
CA TYR A 192 -11.50 13.55 8.06
C TYR A 192 -11.48 12.13 7.49
N GLY A 193 -11.21 11.14 8.33
CA GLY A 193 -11.12 9.76 7.88
C GLY A 193 -11.39 8.71 8.95
N TYR A 194 -11.53 7.49 8.46
CA TYR A 194 -11.59 6.24 9.22
C TYR A 194 -10.26 5.51 9.14
N ILE A 195 -9.98 4.58 10.06
CA ILE A 195 -8.84 3.67 9.92
C ILE A 195 -9.21 2.44 9.09
N PHE A 196 -10.35 1.83 9.38
CA PHE A 196 -10.88 0.69 8.62
C PHE A 196 -12.24 1.03 8.02
N ASN A 197 -12.53 0.50 6.83
CA ASN A 197 -13.85 0.60 6.21
C ASN A 197 -14.06 -0.54 5.22
N PHE A 198 -15.32 -0.88 4.95
CA PHE A 198 -15.67 -1.79 3.86
C PHE A 198 -16.14 -1.01 2.64
N ILE A 199 -15.49 -1.25 1.50
CA ILE A 199 -15.85 -0.67 0.21
C ILE A 199 -16.19 -1.84 -0.72
N LYS A 200 -17.44 -1.90 -1.20
CA LYS A 200 -17.96 -3.04 -2.00
C LYS A 200 -17.63 -4.39 -1.34
N ASP A 201 -17.96 -4.52 -0.06
CA ASP A 201 -17.67 -5.68 0.80
C ASP A 201 -16.19 -6.03 1.01
N LYS A 202 -15.23 -5.29 0.45
CA LYS A 202 -13.78 -5.50 0.65
C LYS A 202 -13.26 -4.57 1.75
N LEU A 203 -12.42 -5.10 2.64
CA LEU A 203 -11.80 -4.30 3.68
C LEU A 203 -10.76 -3.34 3.06
N HIS A 204 -10.80 -2.09 3.49
CA HIS A 204 -9.89 -1.02 3.14
C HIS A 204 -9.31 -0.39 4.40
N MET A 205 -8.06 0.08 4.33
CA MET A 205 -7.36 0.69 5.46
C MET A 205 -6.75 2.04 5.08
N ARG A 206 -6.91 3.03 5.96
CA ARG A 206 -6.24 4.33 5.90
C ARG A 206 -5.47 4.56 7.19
N PHE A 207 -4.15 4.57 7.12
CA PHE A 207 -3.36 4.66 8.34
C PHE A 207 -1.99 5.29 8.11
N THR A 208 -1.46 5.91 9.15
CA THR A 208 -0.09 6.42 9.19
C THR A 208 0.45 6.38 10.62
N MET A 209 1.72 6.00 10.76
CA MET A 209 2.48 6.16 12.00
C MET A 209 3.22 7.50 12.08
N ARG A 210 2.95 8.44 11.16
CA ARG A 210 3.49 9.80 11.30
C ARG A 210 2.95 10.46 12.56
N MET A 211 3.83 11.17 13.26
CA MET A 211 3.52 11.84 14.53
C MET A 211 2.99 13.27 14.33
N LYS A 212 3.24 13.85 13.17
CA LYS A 212 2.85 15.22 12.82
C LYS A 212 1.67 15.17 11.84
N ASN A 213 0.86 16.23 11.87
CA ASN A 213 -0.20 16.49 10.90
C ASN A 213 -1.31 15.41 10.87
N ILE A 214 -1.59 14.79 12.01
CA ILE A 214 -2.77 13.96 12.22
C ILE A 214 -3.31 14.17 13.64
N ILE A 215 -4.59 14.49 13.73
CA ILE A 215 -5.32 14.71 14.98
C ILE A 215 -6.27 13.54 15.16
N TRP A 216 -6.00 12.69 16.14
CA TRP A 216 -6.85 11.54 16.48
C TRP A 216 -7.99 11.97 17.39
N LYS A 217 -9.19 11.44 17.15
CA LYS A 217 -10.32 11.55 18.06
C LYS A 217 -9.97 10.92 19.41
N ASP A 218 -10.49 11.44 20.52
CA ASP A 218 -10.07 11.02 21.87
C ASP A 218 -10.29 9.52 22.12
N GLU A 219 -11.41 8.97 21.67
CA GLU A 219 -11.78 7.55 21.85
C GLU A 219 -10.94 6.59 20.99
N VAL A 220 -10.17 7.14 20.04
CA VAL A 220 -9.33 6.40 19.08
C VAL A 220 -7.86 6.40 19.52
N LYS A 221 -7.44 7.32 20.41
CA LYS A 221 -6.02 7.50 20.78
C LYS A 221 -5.40 6.24 21.40
N ASP A 222 -6.08 5.61 22.35
CA ASP A 222 -5.60 4.37 22.98
C ASP A 222 -5.62 3.21 21.97
N LEU A 223 -6.65 3.14 21.13
CA LEU A 223 -6.79 2.13 20.07
C LEU A 223 -5.67 2.22 19.03
N VAL A 224 -5.23 3.42 18.66
CA VAL A 224 -4.06 3.61 17.79
C VAL A 224 -2.79 3.08 18.48
N GLY A 225 -2.67 3.24 19.80
CA GLY A 225 -1.60 2.64 20.59
C GLY A 225 -1.62 1.11 20.56
N ILE A 226 -2.81 0.51 20.68
CA ILE A 226 -3.00 -0.95 20.55
C ILE A 226 -2.66 -1.39 19.13
N LEU A 227 -3.19 -0.71 18.10
CA LEU A 227 -2.95 -1.04 16.69
C LEU A 227 -1.46 -1.04 16.35
N LYS A 228 -0.69 -0.06 16.85
CA LYS A 228 0.78 -0.03 16.71
C LYS A 228 1.43 -1.25 17.35
N LYS A 229 1.03 -1.63 18.56
CA LYS A 229 1.54 -2.84 19.24
C LYS A 229 1.14 -4.11 18.47
N THR A 230 -0.06 -4.17 17.90
CA THR A 230 -0.52 -5.29 17.08
C THR A 230 0.35 -5.45 15.84
N ILE A 231 0.71 -4.36 15.15
CA ILE A 231 1.63 -4.39 14.00
C ILE A 231 2.96 -5.06 14.37
N GLU A 232 3.54 -4.69 15.52
CA GLU A 232 4.78 -5.30 16.02
C GLU A 232 4.62 -6.80 16.36
N LYS A 233 3.50 -7.18 16.98
CA LYS A 233 3.19 -8.59 17.30
C LYS A 233 3.02 -9.44 16.03
N LEU A 234 2.61 -8.84 14.91
CA LEU A 234 2.39 -9.52 13.63
C LEU A 234 3.66 -9.66 12.79
N ARG A 235 4.86 -9.50 13.36
CA ARG A 235 6.14 -9.63 12.65
C ARG A 235 6.28 -10.89 11.79
N ARG A 236 5.71 -12.03 12.21
CA ARG A 236 5.73 -13.29 11.42
C ARG A 236 4.94 -13.24 10.11
N TYR A 237 4.00 -12.29 10.00
CA TYR A 237 3.18 -12.05 8.82
C TYR A 237 3.69 -10.87 8.00
N GLN A 238 4.70 -10.14 8.49
CA GLN A 238 5.30 -9.06 7.72
C GLN A 238 6.18 -9.66 6.63
N ILE A 239 6.02 -9.15 5.40
CA ILE A 239 6.81 -9.56 4.24
C ILE A 239 7.86 -8.47 4.01
N GLU A 240 9.14 -8.85 3.99
CA GLU A 240 10.26 -7.94 3.73
C GLU A 240 10.82 -8.20 2.33
N CYS A 241 10.97 -7.15 1.52
CA CYS A 241 11.50 -7.26 0.16
C CYS A 241 12.31 -6.02 -0.24
N LYS A 242 13.57 -6.23 -0.64
CA LYS A 242 14.35 -5.24 -1.39
C LYS A 242 14.17 -5.53 -2.88
N LEU A 243 13.31 -4.74 -3.53
CA LEU A 243 13.07 -4.87 -4.97
C LEU A 243 14.39 -4.68 -5.74
N GLN A 244 14.68 -5.59 -6.65
CA GLN A 244 15.78 -5.48 -7.60
C GLN A 244 15.30 -4.82 -8.90
N LYS A 245 16.24 -4.38 -9.73
CA LYS A 245 15.92 -3.86 -11.07
C LYS A 245 15.07 -4.87 -11.83
N GLY A 246 13.95 -4.42 -12.41
CA GLY A 246 13.01 -5.30 -13.11
C GLY A 246 11.93 -5.92 -12.23
N GLN A 247 12.03 -5.78 -10.92
CA GLN A 247 11.02 -6.27 -9.99
C GLN A 247 10.02 -5.19 -9.60
N GLY A 248 8.82 -5.60 -9.27
CA GLY A 248 7.78 -4.72 -8.75
C GLY A 248 6.82 -5.44 -7.82
N VAL A 249 5.84 -4.69 -7.34
CA VAL A 249 4.78 -5.21 -6.47
C VAL A 249 3.47 -4.53 -6.81
N PHE A 250 2.41 -5.33 -6.91
CA PHE A 250 1.02 -4.90 -6.94
C PHE A 250 0.42 -5.05 -5.56
N THR A 251 -0.41 -4.10 -5.12
CA THR A 251 -1.13 -4.26 -3.85
C THR A 251 -2.54 -3.69 -3.91
N ASN A 252 -3.42 -4.26 -3.09
CA ASN A 252 -4.72 -3.70 -2.74
C ASN A 252 -4.61 -2.75 -1.53
N ASN A 253 -3.69 -1.78 -1.66
CA ASN A 253 -3.36 -0.75 -0.68
C ASN A 253 -3.04 -1.27 0.74
N VAL A 254 -2.16 -2.28 0.81
CA VAL A 254 -1.73 -2.86 2.10
C VAL A 254 -0.89 -1.87 2.91
N LEU A 255 -0.81 -2.11 4.22
CA LEU A 255 0.06 -1.36 5.11
C LEU A 255 1.52 -1.63 4.76
N HIS A 256 2.32 -0.58 4.60
CA HIS A 256 3.70 -0.71 4.19
C HIS A 256 4.62 0.34 4.81
N MET A 257 5.92 0.02 4.85
CA MET A 257 6.98 0.91 5.30
C MET A 257 8.24 0.67 4.46
N ARG A 258 9.23 1.55 4.61
CA ARG A 258 10.53 1.42 3.93
C ARG A 258 11.66 1.80 4.86
N THR A 259 12.71 0.99 4.91
CA THR A 259 13.93 1.35 5.64
C THR A 259 14.61 2.57 5.02
N SER A 260 15.50 3.22 5.77
CA SER A 260 16.41 4.20 5.18
C SER A 260 17.30 3.54 4.11
N PHE A 261 17.84 4.34 3.22
CA PHE A 261 18.75 3.85 2.18
C PHE A 261 19.91 4.82 1.96
N LYS A 262 20.98 4.31 1.34
CA LYS A 262 22.10 5.11 0.86
C LYS A 262 22.18 5.00 -0.66
N GLU A 263 22.62 6.08 -1.26
CA GLU A 263 22.84 6.20 -2.70
C GLU A 263 24.28 6.67 -2.93
N THR A 264 24.85 6.25 -4.04
CA THR A 264 26.11 6.78 -4.55
C THR A 264 25.84 7.63 -5.79
N TYR A 265 26.87 8.27 -6.30
CA TYR A 265 26.77 8.99 -7.58
C TYR A 265 26.33 8.07 -8.73
N ASN A 266 26.76 6.80 -8.71
CA ASN A 266 26.46 5.82 -9.75
C ASN A 266 25.16 5.06 -9.51
N ASP A 267 24.76 4.89 -8.24
CA ASP A 267 23.60 4.08 -7.84
C ASP A 267 22.54 4.94 -7.18
N GLN A 268 21.81 5.69 -8.01
CA GLN A 268 20.64 6.46 -7.59
C GLN A 268 19.38 5.60 -7.66
N ARG A 269 18.65 5.50 -6.55
CA ARG A 269 17.43 4.71 -6.46
C ARG A 269 16.32 5.38 -7.26
N LEU A 270 15.65 4.59 -8.09
CA LEU A 270 14.49 5.02 -8.87
C LEU A 270 13.42 3.93 -8.85
N LEU A 271 12.26 4.25 -8.28
CA LEU A 271 11.04 3.46 -8.45
C LEU A 271 10.00 4.25 -9.25
N LEU A 272 9.19 3.55 -10.02
CA LEU A 272 7.95 4.07 -10.58
C LEU A 272 6.80 3.67 -9.66
N ARG A 273 5.87 4.59 -9.41
CA ARG A 273 4.67 4.35 -8.61
C ARG A 273 3.41 4.75 -9.36
N MET A 274 2.38 3.91 -9.23
CA MET A 274 1.02 4.20 -9.69
C MET A 274 0.03 3.98 -8.55
N ARG A 275 -1.02 4.80 -8.48
CA ARG A 275 -2.09 4.71 -7.47
C ARG A 275 -3.44 4.75 -8.17
N ALA A 276 -4.38 3.92 -7.73
CA ALA A 276 -5.63 3.69 -8.42
C ALA A 276 -6.82 3.57 -7.46
N GLY A 277 -7.98 4.04 -7.91
CA GLY A 277 -9.25 4.02 -7.18
C GLY A 277 -10.03 2.71 -7.32
N HIS A 278 -9.52 1.73 -8.06
CA HIS A 278 -10.08 0.37 -8.14
C HIS A 278 -9.12 -0.67 -7.57
N ARG A 279 -9.68 -1.75 -7.04
CA ARG A 279 -8.91 -2.90 -6.53
C ARG A 279 -8.48 -3.80 -7.68
N ILE A 280 -7.46 -4.60 -7.42
CA ILE A 280 -7.03 -5.71 -8.26
C ILE A 280 -7.83 -6.96 -7.87
N GLU A 281 -8.52 -7.56 -8.85
CA GLU A 281 -9.43 -8.70 -8.69
C GLU A 281 -9.53 -9.61 -9.93
#